data_AF-A0A135HPA8-F1
#
_entry.id   AF-A0A135HPA8-F1
#
_cell.length_a   1.000
_cell.length_b   1.000
_cell.length_c   1.000
_cell.angle_alpha   90.00
_cell.angle_beta   90.00
_cell.angle_gamma   90.00
#
_symmetry.space_group_name_H-M   'P 1'
#
loop_
_entity.id
_entity.type
_entity.pdbx_description
1 polymer ?
#
loop_
_entity_poly.entity_id
_entity_poly.type
_entity_poly.pdbx_seq_one_letter_code
_entity_poly.pdbx_strand_id
1 'polypeptide(L)'
;MTKERNLERLLKLRRIRMRLSENALLLQNRARRQAESGVDEAIQNIAHHDDVWREQEQATIDQMGLQPVSSQMLAQEREKMAALAQKADELREAEQAAKHVLADETQRQQEKLGEHRQRLREHDKVLLMTRQDLEQRQRQAALQNELEEEEQTALRAAPGLGRRTSK
;
A
#
# COMPACT_ATOMS: atom_id res chain seq x y z
N MET A 1 5.35 37.22 -3.73
CA MET A 1 5.44 35.87 -3.14
C MET A 1 6.83 35.33 -3.43
N THR A 2 7.66 35.09 -2.40
CA THR A 2 9.06 34.65 -2.57
C THR A 2 9.13 33.16 -2.94
N LYS A 3 10.18 32.76 -3.68
CA LYS A 3 10.41 31.36 -4.10
C LYS A 3 10.42 30.38 -2.91
N GLU A 4 10.84 30.85 -1.74
CA GLU A 4 10.82 30.17 -0.45
C GLU A 4 9.45 29.69 -0.01
N ARG A 5 8.49 30.63 0.07
CA ARG A 5 7.12 30.33 0.49
C ARG A 5 6.48 29.32 -0.45
N ASN A 6 6.90 29.31 -1.72
CA ASN A 6 6.44 28.33 -2.70
C ASN A 6 7.06 26.94 -2.47
N LEU A 7 8.35 26.84 -2.16
CA LEU A 7 9.04 25.57 -1.87
C LEU A 7 8.55 24.93 -0.57
N GLU A 8 8.38 25.72 0.50
CA GLU A 8 7.81 25.22 1.76
C GLU A 8 6.36 24.74 1.59
N ARG A 9 5.55 25.49 0.84
CA ARG A 9 4.18 25.09 0.51
C ARG A 9 4.16 23.81 -0.32
N LEU A 10 5.08 23.67 -1.27
CA LEU A 10 5.23 22.46 -2.08
C LEU A 10 5.62 21.25 -1.22
N LEU A 11 6.58 21.40 -0.28
CA LEU A 11 6.93 20.35 0.68
C LEU A 11 5.75 19.93 1.54
N LYS A 12 5.00 20.88 2.09
CA LYS A 12 3.80 20.59 2.90
C LYS A 12 2.77 19.81 2.10
N LEU A 13 2.47 20.24 0.87
CA LEU A 13 1.56 19.53 -0.04
C LEU A 13 2.07 18.12 -0.38
N ARG A 14 3.38 17.97 -0.62
CA ARG A 14 3.99 16.66 -0.90
C ARG A 14 3.92 15.71 0.29
N ARG A 15 4.17 16.18 1.51
CA ARG A 15 3.99 15.38 2.74
C ARG A 15 2.54 14.91 2.90
N ILE A 16 1.56 15.77 2.62
CA ILE A 16 0.14 15.38 2.65
C ILE A 16 -0.14 14.29 1.61
N ARG A 17 0.31 14.46 0.37
CA ARG A 17 0.13 13.45 -0.70
C ARG A 17 0.82 12.12 -0.38
N MET A 18 1.99 12.15 0.27
CA MET A 18 2.68 10.96 0.76
C MET A 18 1.83 10.21 1.79
N ARG A 19 1.34 10.89 2.83
CA ARG A 19 0.45 10.28 3.83
C ARG A 19 -0.82 9.70 3.22
N LEU A 20 -1.43 10.40 2.27
CA LEU A 20 -2.61 9.88 1.55
C LEU A 20 -2.26 8.60 0.77
N SER A 21 -1.09 8.54 0.16
CA SER A 21 -0.63 7.34 -0.56
C SER A 21 -0.33 6.17 0.37
N GLU A 22 0.27 6.43 1.54
CA GLU A 22 0.53 5.41 2.56
C GLU A 22 -0.80 4.85 3.10
N ASN A 23 -1.76 5.71 3.42
CA ASN A 23 -3.09 5.29 3.85
C ASN A 23 -3.81 4.46 2.79
N ALA A 24 -3.76 4.88 1.51
CA ALA A 24 -4.34 4.13 0.41
C ALA A 24 -3.70 2.73 0.28
N LEU A 25 -2.38 2.63 0.46
CA LEU A 25 -1.66 1.37 0.42
C LEU A 25 -2.01 0.45 1.60
N LEU A 26 -2.19 1.02 2.80
CA LEU A 26 -2.67 0.28 3.96
C LEU A 26 -4.07 -0.29 3.75
N LEU A 27 -5.00 0.51 3.19
CA LEU A 27 -6.34 0.06 2.86
C LEU A 27 -6.31 -1.05 1.80
N GLN A 28 -5.49 -0.89 0.76
CA GLN A 28 -5.34 -1.89 -0.29
C GLN A 28 -4.74 -3.20 0.23
N ASN A 29 -3.77 -3.12 1.16
CA ASN A 29 -3.21 -4.31 1.82
C ASN A 29 -4.27 -5.05 2.64
N ARG A 30 -5.19 -4.32 3.30
CA ARG A 30 -6.31 -4.94 4.03
C ARG A 30 -7.28 -5.63 3.08
N ALA A 31 -7.63 -4.98 1.96
CA ALA A 31 -8.50 -5.56 0.94
C ALA A 31 -7.91 -6.87 0.38
N ARG A 32 -6.62 -6.89 0.04
CA ARG A 32 -5.93 -8.11 -0.41
C ARG A 32 -5.98 -9.23 0.62
N ARG A 33 -5.69 -8.93 1.90
CA ARG A 33 -5.75 -9.93 2.98
C ARG A 33 -7.16 -10.48 3.18
N GLN A 34 -8.19 -9.65 3.02
CA GLN A 34 -9.57 -10.10 3.07
C GLN A 34 -9.89 -11.05 1.90
N ALA A 35 -9.40 -10.74 0.69
CA ALA A 35 -9.52 -11.63 -0.45
C ALA A 35 -8.76 -12.95 -0.25
N GLU A 36 -7.56 -12.93 0.33
CA GLU A 36 -6.81 -14.15 0.72
C GLU A 36 -7.65 -15.01 1.67
N SER A 37 -8.19 -14.41 2.74
CA SER A 37 -9.07 -15.12 3.68
C SER A 37 -10.31 -15.71 3.02
N GLY A 38 -10.88 -15.03 2.02
CA GLY A 38 -12.04 -15.54 1.27
C GLY A 38 -11.70 -16.77 0.41
N VAL A 39 -10.49 -16.84 -0.13
CA VAL A 39 -10.00 -18.05 -0.83
C VAL A 39 -9.81 -19.19 0.16
N ASP A 40 -9.19 -18.93 1.31
CA ASP A 40 -8.99 -19.94 2.35
C ASP A 40 -10.33 -20.50 2.86
N GLU A 41 -11.32 -19.64 3.07
CA GLU A 41 -12.69 -20.04 3.46
C GLU A 41 -13.35 -20.90 2.37
N ALA A 42 -13.22 -20.54 1.09
CA ALA A 42 -13.75 -21.34 -0.01
C ALA A 42 -13.11 -22.75 -0.06
N ILE A 43 -11.80 -22.84 0.15
CA ILE A 43 -11.08 -24.12 0.22
C ILE A 43 -11.57 -24.96 1.41
N GLN A 44 -11.75 -24.34 2.58
CA GLN A 44 -12.29 -25.02 3.76
C GLN A 44 -13.71 -25.54 3.54
N ASN A 45 -14.56 -24.78 2.87
CA ASN A 45 -15.92 -25.20 2.52
C ASN A 45 -15.93 -26.40 1.56
N ILE A 46 -15.03 -26.43 0.57
CA ILE A 46 -14.85 -27.60 -0.30
C ILE A 46 -14.41 -28.81 0.50
N ALA A 47 -13.39 -28.67 1.35
CA ALA A 47 -12.89 -29.76 2.17
C ALA A 47 -13.98 -30.33 3.10
N HIS A 48 -14.74 -29.44 3.75
CA HIS A 48 -15.86 -29.85 4.60
C HIS A 48 -16.95 -30.58 3.81
N HIS A 49 -17.29 -30.08 2.62
CA HIS A 49 -18.25 -30.76 1.74
C HIS A 49 -17.77 -32.15 1.31
N ASP A 50 -16.49 -32.29 0.96
CA ASP A 50 -15.90 -33.57 0.58
C ASP A 50 -15.91 -34.58 1.74
N ASP A 51 -15.67 -34.13 2.97
CA ASP A 51 -15.75 -34.98 4.16
C ASP A 51 -17.20 -35.44 4.41
N VAL A 52 -18.17 -34.53 4.34
CA VAL A 52 -19.60 -34.85 4.47
C VAL A 52 -20.05 -35.80 3.37
N TRP A 53 -19.58 -35.60 2.13
CA TRP A 53 -19.90 -36.49 1.01
C TRP A 53 -19.35 -37.89 1.29
N ARG A 54 -18.08 -38.05 1.68
CA ARG A 54 -17.51 -39.36 2.01
C ARG A 54 -18.26 -40.07 3.13
N GLU A 55 -18.64 -39.34 4.19
CA GLU A 55 -19.42 -39.91 5.29
C GLU A 55 -20.79 -40.41 4.81
N GLN A 56 -21.49 -39.63 3.98
CA GLN A 56 -22.77 -40.03 3.42
C GLN A 56 -22.65 -41.21 2.45
N GLU A 57 -21.65 -41.20 1.58
CA GLU A 57 -21.38 -42.30 0.65
C GLU A 57 -21.09 -43.60 1.41
N GLN A 58 -20.25 -43.54 2.45
CA GLN A 58 -19.94 -44.71 3.28
C GLN A 58 -21.19 -45.21 4.02
N ALA A 59 -21.98 -44.31 4.62
CA ALA A 59 -23.21 -44.69 5.31
C ALA A 59 -24.23 -45.34 4.36
N THR A 60 -24.33 -44.85 3.13
CA THR A 60 -25.20 -45.42 2.09
C THR A 60 -24.70 -46.81 1.67
N ILE A 61 -23.40 -46.98 1.44
CA ILE A 61 -22.80 -48.30 1.13
C ILE A 61 -23.07 -49.30 2.26
N ASP A 62 -22.86 -48.89 3.51
CA ASP A 62 -23.08 -49.75 4.69
C ASP A 62 -24.56 -50.15 4.80
N GLN A 63 -25.50 -49.23 4.58
CA GLN A 63 -26.94 -49.55 4.58
C GLN A 63 -27.33 -50.51 3.46
N MET A 64 -26.81 -50.29 2.25
CA MET A 64 -27.12 -51.15 1.09
C MET A 64 -26.46 -52.53 1.17
N GLY A 65 -25.34 -52.66 1.88
CA GLY A 65 -24.65 -53.94 2.08
C GLY A 65 -25.37 -54.88 3.05
N LEU A 66 -26.26 -54.37 3.91
CA LEU A 66 -26.91 -55.15 4.97
C LEU A 66 -28.24 -55.78 4.55
N GLN A 67 -28.94 -55.22 3.56
CA GLN A 67 -30.26 -55.70 3.13
C GLN A 67 -30.52 -55.49 1.63
N PRO A 68 -31.40 -56.30 1.00
CA PRO A 68 -31.84 -56.04 -0.36
C PRO A 68 -32.45 -54.65 -0.51
N VAL A 69 -31.92 -53.86 -1.43
CA VAL A 69 -32.29 -52.45 -1.62
C VAL A 69 -33.49 -52.34 -2.56
N SER A 70 -34.49 -51.55 -2.19
CA SER A 70 -35.62 -51.25 -3.07
C SER A 70 -35.23 -50.31 -4.21
N SER A 71 -35.90 -50.41 -5.35
CA SER A 71 -35.69 -49.49 -6.48
C SER A 71 -35.95 -48.03 -6.10
N GLN A 72 -36.90 -47.78 -5.21
CA GLN A 72 -37.23 -46.45 -4.72
C GLN A 72 -36.10 -45.87 -3.85
N MET A 73 -35.47 -46.68 -2.99
CA MET A 73 -34.33 -46.23 -2.19
C MET A 73 -33.12 -45.91 -3.08
N LEU A 74 -32.82 -46.76 -4.07
CA LEU A 74 -31.77 -46.47 -5.05
C LEU A 74 -32.01 -45.17 -5.83
N ALA A 75 -33.26 -44.86 -6.20
CA ALA A 75 -33.60 -43.62 -6.87
C ALA A 75 -33.35 -42.40 -5.98
N GLN A 76 -33.78 -42.46 -4.71
CA GLN A 76 -33.56 -41.39 -3.73
C GLN A 76 -32.07 -41.13 -3.48
N GLU A 77 -31.25 -42.17 -3.36
CA GLU A 77 -29.81 -42.02 -3.18
C GLU A 77 -29.14 -41.42 -4.42
N ARG A 78 -29.58 -41.77 -5.62
CA ARG A 78 -29.10 -41.12 -6.86
C ARG A 78 -29.41 -39.63 -6.90
N GLU A 79 -30.62 -39.23 -6.48
CA GLU A 79 -31.01 -37.81 -6.41
C GLU A 79 -30.16 -37.05 -5.39
N LYS A 80 -29.91 -37.64 -4.21
CA LYS A 80 -29.02 -37.06 -3.19
C LYS A 80 -27.59 -36.87 -3.71
N MET A 81 -27.03 -37.90 -4.36
CA MET A 81 -25.69 -37.83 -4.93
C MET A 81 -25.60 -36.79 -6.05
N ALA A 82 -26.65 -36.64 -6.86
CA ALA A 82 -26.71 -35.58 -7.86
C ALA A 82 -26.73 -34.17 -7.22
N ALA A 83 -27.47 -33.99 -6.12
CA ALA A 83 -27.49 -32.73 -5.39
C ALA A 83 -26.13 -32.40 -4.74
N LEU A 84 -25.43 -33.39 -4.18
CA LEU A 84 -24.06 -33.21 -3.66
C LEU A 84 -23.07 -32.86 -4.77
N ALA A 85 -23.17 -33.53 -5.93
CA ALA A 85 -22.32 -33.21 -7.07
C ALA A 85 -22.54 -31.78 -7.57
N GLN A 86 -23.81 -31.35 -7.70
CA GLN A 86 -24.14 -29.97 -8.02
C GLN A 86 -23.56 -29.00 -6.99
N LYS A 87 -23.63 -29.34 -5.70
CA LYS A 87 -23.07 -28.50 -4.65
C LYS A 87 -21.55 -28.38 -4.73
N ALA A 88 -20.86 -29.47 -5.06
CA ALA A 88 -19.42 -29.47 -5.28
C ALA A 88 -19.02 -28.52 -6.43
N ASP A 89 -19.80 -28.52 -7.52
CA ASP A 89 -19.55 -27.62 -8.65
C ASP A 89 -19.78 -26.14 -8.26
N GLU A 90 -20.85 -25.82 -7.52
CA GLU A 90 -21.08 -24.47 -6.98
C GLU A 90 -19.90 -24.01 -6.08
N LEU A 91 -19.37 -24.89 -5.24
CA LEU A 91 -18.25 -24.56 -4.36
C LEU A 91 -16.96 -24.32 -5.15
N ARG A 92 -16.72 -25.08 -6.23
CA ARG A 92 -15.59 -24.86 -7.13
C ARG A 92 -15.70 -23.54 -7.88
N GLU A 93 -16.89 -23.19 -8.36
CA GLU A 93 -17.13 -21.88 -8.98
C GLU A 93 -16.89 -20.74 -7.99
N ALA A 94 -17.33 -20.90 -6.73
CA ALA A 94 -17.07 -19.92 -5.68
C ALA A 94 -15.58 -19.78 -5.35
N GLU A 95 -14.82 -20.88 -5.31
CA GLU A 95 -13.35 -20.85 -5.12
C GLU A 95 -12.66 -20.13 -6.28
N GLN A 96 -13.06 -20.40 -7.53
CA GLN A 96 -12.52 -19.70 -8.69
C GLN A 96 -12.84 -18.21 -8.65
N ALA A 97 -14.07 -17.83 -8.30
CA ALA A 97 -14.46 -16.43 -8.13
C ALA A 97 -13.61 -15.74 -7.04
N ALA A 98 -13.39 -16.40 -5.90
CA ALA A 98 -12.53 -15.87 -4.83
C ALA A 98 -11.09 -15.68 -5.29
N LYS A 99 -10.53 -16.64 -6.05
CA LYS A 99 -9.18 -16.54 -6.63
C LYS A 99 -9.08 -15.38 -7.63
N HIS A 100 -10.11 -15.14 -8.44
CA HIS A 100 -10.16 -13.99 -9.34
C HIS A 100 -10.15 -12.67 -8.57
N VAL A 101 -10.97 -12.55 -7.52
CA VAL A 101 -10.96 -11.35 -6.65
C VAL A 101 -9.58 -11.14 -6.02
N LEU A 102 -8.92 -12.19 -5.55
CA LEU A 102 -7.56 -12.09 -5.01
C LEU A 102 -6.55 -11.61 -6.07
N ALA A 103 -6.65 -12.11 -7.30
CA ALA A 103 -5.80 -11.67 -8.40
C ALA A 103 -5.98 -10.17 -8.70
N ASP A 104 -7.24 -9.71 -8.78
CA ASP A 104 -7.58 -8.31 -9.01
C ASP A 104 -7.05 -7.40 -7.88
N GLU A 105 -7.26 -7.80 -6.62
CA GLU A 105 -6.78 -7.03 -5.47
C GLU A 105 -5.25 -7.03 -5.36
N THR A 106 -4.59 -8.09 -5.83
CA THR A 106 -3.12 -8.16 -5.95
C THR A 106 -2.60 -7.21 -7.02
N GLN A 107 -3.26 -7.14 -8.18
CA GLN A 107 -2.90 -6.19 -9.23
C GLN A 107 -3.07 -4.74 -8.74
N ARG A 108 -4.21 -4.42 -8.13
CA ARG A 108 -4.47 -3.09 -7.52
C ARG A 108 -3.42 -2.74 -6.47
N GLN A 109 -2.98 -3.70 -5.67
CA GLN A 109 -1.89 -3.51 -4.70
C GLN A 109 -0.58 -3.10 -5.39
N GLN A 110 -0.21 -3.77 -6.48
CA GLN A 110 1.00 -3.45 -7.25
C GLN A 110 0.93 -2.05 -7.86
N GLU A 111 -0.24 -1.66 -8.40
CA GLU A 111 -0.47 -0.31 -8.92
C GLU A 111 -0.31 0.75 -7.82
N LYS A 112 -0.90 0.53 -6.63
CA LYS A 112 -0.76 1.45 -5.49
C LYS A 112 0.67 1.53 -4.96
N LEU A 113 1.39 0.41 -4.95
CA LEU A 113 2.83 0.38 -4.63
C LEU A 113 3.64 1.21 -5.64
N GLY A 114 3.33 1.09 -6.93
CA GLY A 114 3.94 1.89 -8.00
C GLY A 114 3.69 3.38 -7.81
N GLU A 115 2.43 3.77 -7.60
CA GLU A 115 2.05 5.16 -7.31
C GLU A 115 2.78 5.71 -6.08
N HIS A 116 2.84 4.94 -4.99
CA HIS A 116 3.52 5.34 -3.76
C HIS A 116 5.02 5.56 -3.99
N ARG A 117 5.70 4.65 -4.70
CA ARG A 117 7.12 4.79 -5.06
C ARG A 117 7.38 6.04 -5.91
N GLN A 118 6.50 6.34 -6.86
CA GLN A 118 6.61 7.57 -7.66
C GLN A 118 6.47 8.81 -6.78
N ARG A 119 5.46 8.84 -5.89
CA ARG A 119 5.25 9.96 -4.96
C ARG A 119 6.43 10.16 -4.02
N LEU A 120 7.06 9.08 -3.56
CA LEU A 120 8.26 9.12 -2.73
C LEU A 120 9.42 9.79 -3.46
N ARG A 121 9.71 9.38 -4.70
CA ARG A 121 10.74 10.02 -5.53
C ARG A 121 10.48 11.51 -5.74
N GLU A 122 9.23 11.88 -5.99
CA GLU A 122 8.84 13.28 -6.17
C GLU A 122 8.98 14.10 -4.86
N HIS A 123 8.66 13.50 -3.71
CA HIS A 123 8.88 14.09 -2.40
C HIS A 123 10.37 14.33 -2.14
N ASP A 124 11.19 13.31 -2.37
CA ASP A 124 12.64 13.37 -2.12
C ASP A 124 13.34 14.38 -3.03
N LYS A 125 12.89 14.50 -4.28
CA LYS A 125 13.36 15.55 -5.20
C LYS A 125 13.12 16.95 -4.63
N VAL A 126 11.90 17.23 -4.16
CA VAL A 126 11.58 18.56 -3.59
C VAL A 126 12.37 18.79 -2.31
N LEU A 127 12.51 17.76 -1.47
CA LEU A 127 13.30 17.82 -0.25
C LEU A 127 14.77 18.15 -0.52
N LEU A 128 15.38 17.54 -1.53
CA LEU A 128 16.73 17.87 -1.96
C LEU A 128 16.83 19.33 -2.44
N MET A 129 15.89 19.79 -3.29
CA MET A 129 15.87 21.18 -3.77
C MET A 129 15.78 22.19 -2.61
N THR A 130 14.97 21.90 -1.59
CA THR A 130 14.86 22.78 -0.42
C THR A 130 16.12 22.82 0.44
N ARG A 131 16.86 21.70 0.54
CA ARG A 131 18.15 21.67 1.23
C ARG A 131 19.20 22.49 0.48
N GLN A 132 19.27 22.33 -0.85
CA GLN A 132 20.18 23.09 -1.70
C GLN A 132 19.91 24.61 -1.62
N ASP A 133 18.64 25.01 -1.64
CA ASP A 133 18.24 26.41 -1.52
C ASP A 133 18.62 27.00 -0.14
N LEU A 134 18.50 26.21 0.93
CA LEU A 134 18.94 26.60 2.27
C LEU A 134 20.46 26.73 2.38
N GLU A 135 21.22 25.78 1.82
CA GLU A 135 22.69 25.84 1.78
C GLU A 135 23.19 27.05 0.98
N GLN A 136 22.56 27.36 -0.17
CA GLN A 136 22.91 28.54 -0.97
C GLN A 136 22.71 29.83 -0.19
N ARG A 137 21.64 29.94 0.61
CA ARG A 137 21.42 31.11 1.47
C ARG A 137 22.41 31.22 2.60
N GLN A 138 22.71 30.11 3.26
CA GLN A 138 23.72 30.10 4.33
C GLN A 138 25.07 30.58 3.80
N ARG A 139 25.45 30.17 2.58
CA ARG A 139 26.65 30.67 1.90
C ARG A 139 26.56 32.16 1.56
N GLN A 140 25.43 32.62 1.02
CA GLN A 140 25.23 34.05 0.72
C GLN A 140 25.27 34.93 1.97
N ALA A 141 24.62 34.50 3.06
CA ALA A 141 24.65 35.19 4.34
C ALA A 141 26.05 35.20 4.97
N ALA A 142 26.79 34.09 4.88
CA ALA A 142 28.18 34.04 5.32
C ALA A 142 29.07 35.02 4.54
N LEU A 143 28.96 35.05 3.21
CA LEU A 143 29.69 36.00 2.36
C LEU A 143 29.32 37.46 2.67
N GLN A 144 28.04 37.76 2.92
CA GLN A 144 27.60 39.10 3.32
C GLN A 144 28.19 39.50 4.68
N ASN A 145 28.18 38.60 5.66
CA ASN A 145 28.78 38.85 6.96
C ASN A 145 30.30 39.08 6.84
N GLU A 146 31.01 38.29 6.03
CA GLU A 146 32.44 38.49 5.76
C GLU A 146 32.72 39.87 5.16
N LEU A 147 31.92 40.31 4.19
CA LEU A 147 32.02 41.65 3.60
C LEU A 147 31.72 42.76 4.62
N GLU A 148 30.70 42.60 5.45
CA GLU A 148 30.37 43.56 6.51
C GLU A 148 31.49 43.64 7.58
N GLU A 149 32.11 42.51 7.92
CA GLU A 149 33.27 42.45 8.83
C GLU A 149 34.50 43.14 8.21
N GLU A 150 34.77 42.94 6.91
CA GLU A 150 35.83 43.63 6.17
C GLU A 150 35.59 45.16 6.11
N GLU A 151 34.36 45.60 5.86
CA GLU A 151 34.01 47.03 5.88
C GLU A 151 34.19 47.65 7.27
N GLN A 152 33.74 46.95 8.33
CA GLN A 152 33.90 47.42 9.71
C GLN A 152 35.37 47.45 10.14
N THR A 153 36.18 46.48 9.71
CA THR A 153 37.61 46.47 9.99
C THR A 153 38.35 47.54 9.20
N ALA A 154 37.99 47.80 7.94
CA ALA A 154 38.53 48.91 7.15
C ALA A 154 38.21 50.29 7.76
N LEU A 155 36.98 50.48 8.26
CA LEU A 155 36.57 51.71 8.95
C LEU A 155 37.29 51.89 10.30
N ARG A 156 37.58 50.81 11.03
CA ARG A 156 38.35 50.85 12.29
C ARG A 156 39.86 51.00 12.07
N ALA A 157 40.38 50.49 10.95
CA ALA A 157 41.77 50.60 10.53
C ALA A 157 42.11 51.95 9.87
N ALA A 158 41.16 52.89 9.83
CA ALA A 158 41.39 54.29 9.46
C ALA A 158 41.54 55.22 10.68
N PRO A 159 42.60 55.12 11.52
CA PRO A 159 42.88 56.15 12.50
C PRO A 159 43.59 57.34 11.84
N GLY A 160 42.85 58.44 11.69
CA GLY A 160 43.41 59.80 11.81
C GLY A 160 44.27 60.34 10.67
N LEU A 161 43.64 60.79 9.58
CA LEU A 161 44.17 61.89 8.76
C LEU A 161 43.37 63.17 9.07
N GLY A 162 43.50 63.69 10.29
CA GLY A 162 42.71 64.83 10.73
C GLY A 162 43.25 65.59 11.94
N ARG A 163 44.56 65.54 12.23
CA ARG A 163 45.23 66.53 13.09
C ARG A 163 46.66 66.76 12.62
N ARG A 164 46.83 67.50 11.53
CA ARG A 164 48.09 68.21 11.27
C ARG A 164 47.80 69.63 10.78
N THR A 165 48.13 70.56 11.69
CA THR A 165 48.71 71.89 11.46
C THR A 165 47.93 72.94 10.66
N SER A 166 47.58 74.03 11.33
CA SER A 166 48.14 75.33 10.97
C SER A 166 48.29 76.20 12.22
N LYS A 167 49.42 76.89 12.30
CA LYS A 167 49.68 78.02 13.19
C LYS A 167 48.81 79.21 12.79
#